data_AF-F7DX39-F1
#
_entry.id   AF-F7DX39-F1
#
_cell.length_a   1.000
_cell.length_b   1.000
_cell.length_c   1.000
_cell.angle_alpha   90.00
_cell.angle_beta   90.00
_cell.angle_gamma   90.00
#
_symmetry.space_group_name_H-M   'P 1'
#
loop_
_entity.id
_entity.type
_entity.pdbx_description
1 polymer ?
#
loop_
_entity_poly.entity_id
_entity_poly.type
_entity_poly.pdbx_seq_one_letter_code
_entity_poly.pdbx_strand_id
1 'polypeptide(L)'
;MWPQDPSRKEVLRFAVSCRILTLMLQALFNAIIPDHHAEAFSPPRLAPSGFVDQLVDGLLGGLSRWDAEHFLFIAEHGYLYEHNFAFFPGFPLALMVGTELLRPLRGLLSLRSCLLISVASLNFLFFMLAAVALHDLGCLVLHCPHQAFYAALLFCLSPASVFLAAGYSEALFALLTFSAMGQLERGRVWTSGLLFAIATGVRSNGLVSVGFLMHSQCQGFFSSLTMLNPLRQLFKLMASLFLSVFTLGLPFALFQYYAYTQFCLPGSARPIPEPLVQLAVDKGYRIAEGNEPPWCFWDVPLIYSYIQDVYWNVGFLKYYELRQVPNFLLAAPVAILVVWATWTYVTTHPWLCLTLGLQRSKNNKTLEKPDLGFLSPKVFVYLVHAAVLLLFGGLCMHVQVLTRFLGSSTPIVYWFPAHLLQDQEPLLRSLKTVPWKPLAEDSPPGQKVPRNPIMGLLYRWKTCSPVTRYILGYFLTYWLLGLLLHCNFLPWT
;
A
#
# COMPACT_ATOMS: atom_id res chain seq x y z
N MET A 1 26.37 5.58 7.89
CA MET A 1 26.27 6.91 8.53
C MET A 1 25.46 7.81 7.61
N TRP A 2 24.21 8.12 7.98
CA TRP A 2 23.29 8.97 7.20
C TRP A 2 23.56 10.43 7.55
N PRO A 3 23.89 11.33 6.61
CA PRO A 3 23.79 12.75 6.87
C PRO A 3 22.29 13.06 7.01
N GLN A 4 21.87 13.45 8.23
CA GLN A 4 20.47 13.67 8.57
C GLN A 4 19.94 14.92 7.85
N ASP A 5 19.27 14.72 6.71
CA ASP A 5 18.41 15.73 6.14
C ASP A 5 17.34 16.11 7.19
N PRO A 6 17.25 17.39 7.62
CA PRO A 6 16.30 17.80 8.65
C PRO A 6 14.84 17.54 8.26
N SER A 7 14.51 17.49 6.96
CA SER A 7 13.16 17.16 6.49
C SER A 7 12.80 15.71 6.83
N ARG A 8 13.71 14.76 6.58
CA ARG A 8 13.53 13.34 6.89
C ARG A 8 13.34 13.09 8.39
N LYS A 9 14.08 13.81 9.24
CA LYS A 9 13.92 13.73 10.71
C LYS A 9 12.52 14.16 11.14
N GLU A 10 11.98 15.20 10.53
CA GLU A 10 10.64 15.69 10.84
C GLU A 10 9.55 14.76 10.30
N VAL A 11 9.72 14.18 9.10
CA VAL A 11 8.83 13.13 8.57
C VAL A 11 8.77 11.95 9.54
N LEU A 12 9.92 11.47 10.00
CA LEU A 12 9.97 10.35 10.95
C LEU A 12 9.28 10.70 12.27
N ARG A 13 9.55 11.89 12.83
CA ARG A 13 8.89 12.35 14.06
C ARG A 13 7.37 12.39 13.89
N PHE A 14 6.89 12.97 12.78
CA PHE A 14 5.46 13.07 12.52
C PHE A 14 4.81 11.70 12.29
N ALA A 15 5.48 10.80 11.57
CA ALA A 15 5.02 9.43 11.37
C ALA A 15 4.87 8.68 12.70
N VAL A 16 5.87 8.79 13.60
CA VAL A 16 5.82 8.23 14.96
C VAL A 16 4.61 8.77 15.73
N SER A 17 4.45 10.10 15.78
CA SER A 17 3.34 10.71 16.51
C SER A 17 1.97 10.28 15.96
N CYS A 18 1.80 10.25 14.63
CA CYS A 18 0.57 9.81 14.00
C CYS A 18 0.26 8.34 14.28
N ARG A 19 1.28 7.46 14.27
CA ARG A 19 1.08 6.03 14.55
C ARG A 19 0.78 5.76 16.02
N ILE A 20 1.46 6.43 16.95
CA ILE A 20 1.13 6.33 18.38
C ILE A 20 -0.32 6.75 18.60
N LEU A 21 -0.72 7.90 18.04
CA LEU A 21 -2.09 8.38 18.15
C LEU A 21 -3.09 7.39 17.52
N THR A 22 -2.76 6.80 16.37
CA THR A 22 -3.59 5.78 15.70
C THR A 22 -3.82 4.56 16.61
N LEU A 23 -2.76 4.04 17.23
CA LEU A 23 -2.86 2.88 18.14
C LEU A 23 -3.62 3.22 19.42
N MET A 24 -3.42 4.42 19.98
CA MET A 24 -4.17 4.87 21.16
C MET A 24 -5.66 5.03 20.87
N LEU A 25 -6.02 5.63 19.73
CA LEU A 25 -7.41 5.77 19.32
C LEU A 25 -8.06 4.43 18.98
N GLN A 26 -7.33 3.53 18.32
CA GLN A 26 -7.83 2.17 18.07
C GLN A 26 -8.13 1.43 19.38
N ALA A 27 -7.22 1.48 20.37
CA ALA A 27 -7.45 0.87 21.67
C ALA A 27 -8.66 1.48 22.39
N LEU A 28 -8.79 2.82 22.32
CA LEU A 28 -9.93 3.54 22.89
C LEU A 28 -11.26 3.15 22.24
N PHE A 29 -11.32 3.11 20.90
CA PHE A 29 -12.54 2.76 20.18
C PHE A 29 -12.92 1.29 20.38
N ASN A 30 -11.95 0.37 20.36
CA ASN A 30 -12.19 -1.05 20.66
C ASN A 30 -12.73 -1.29 22.08
N ALA A 31 -12.40 -0.41 23.03
CA ALA A 31 -12.89 -0.51 24.40
C ALA A 31 -14.29 0.09 24.62
N ILE A 32 -14.67 1.10 23.82
CA ILE A 32 -15.91 1.88 24.03
C ILE A 32 -17.04 1.43 23.10
N ILE A 33 -16.71 1.03 21.87
CA ILE A 33 -17.69 0.72 20.84
C ILE A 33 -17.83 -0.80 20.75
N PRO A 34 -19.06 -1.35 20.88
CA PRO A 34 -19.26 -2.78 20.73
C PRO A 34 -19.09 -3.21 19.27
N ASP A 35 -18.61 -4.44 19.08
CA ASP A 35 -18.47 -5.02 17.75
C ASP A 35 -19.82 -5.19 17.04
N HIS A 36 -19.85 -4.81 15.77
CA HIS A 36 -20.94 -5.15 14.88
C HIS A 36 -20.89 -6.63 14.48
N HIS A 37 -22.06 -7.28 14.44
CA HIS A 37 -22.18 -8.67 13.97
C HIS A 37 -22.09 -8.73 12.44
N ALA A 38 -20.87 -8.70 11.92
CA ALA A 38 -20.59 -8.91 10.51
C ALA A 38 -20.46 -10.42 10.19
N GLU A 39 -20.89 -10.84 9.00
CA GLU A 39 -20.63 -12.20 8.47
C GLU A 39 -19.18 -12.35 7.97
N ALA A 40 -18.22 -11.79 8.70
CA ALA A 40 -16.80 -11.87 8.38
C ALA A 40 -16.19 -13.21 8.82
N PHE A 41 -15.01 -13.54 8.27
CA PHE A 41 -14.25 -14.69 8.73
C PHE A 41 -13.86 -14.52 10.20
N SER A 42 -14.24 -15.47 11.05
CA SER A 42 -14.06 -15.42 12.50
C SER A 42 -13.87 -16.84 13.05
N PRO A 43 -12.64 -17.38 13.00
CA PRO A 43 -12.36 -18.74 13.45
C PRO A 43 -12.41 -18.86 14.99
N PRO A 44 -12.79 -20.02 15.54
CA PRO A 44 -12.81 -20.24 16.97
C PRO A 44 -11.40 -20.14 17.59
N ARG A 45 -11.31 -19.60 18.80
CA ARG A 45 -10.04 -19.52 19.56
C ARG A 45 -9.78 -20.86 20.24
N LEU A 46 -8.71 -21.55 19.83
CA LEU A 46 -8.37 -22.89 20.35
C LEU A 46 -7.54 -22.84 21.65
N ALA A 47 -6.72 -21.81 21.83
CA ALA A 47 -5.86 -21.68 23.01
C ALA A 47 -6.60 -20.95 24.15
N PRO A 48 -6.41 -21.37 25.42
CA PRO A 48 -6.97 -20.66 26.56
C PRO A 48 -6.32 -19.27 26.69
N SER A 49 -7.14 -18.25 26.97
CA SER A 49 -6.68 -16.87 27.18
C SER A 49 -6.34 -16.62 28.66
N GLY A 50 -5.09 -16.28 28.95
CA GLY A 50 -4.70 -15.76 30.27
C GLY A 50 -5.12 -14.30 30.47
N PHE A 51 -4.92 -13.76 31.68
CA PHE A 51 -5.20 -12.34 31.98
C PHE A 51 -4.40 -11.38 31.09
N VAL A 52 -3.12 -11.70 30.84
CA VAL A 52 -2.27 -10.87 29.96
C VAL A 52 -2.75 -10.94 28.51
N ASP A 53 -3.25 -12.08 28.05
CA ASP A 53 -3.85 -12.21 26.73
C ASP A 53 -5.11 -11.34 26.59
N GLN A 54 -5.96 -11.31 27.62
CA GLN A 54 -7.14 -10.44 27.63
C GLN A 54 -6.76 -8.96 27.61
N LEU A 55 -5.68 -8.57 28.29
CA LEU A 55 -5.16 -7.20 28.21
C LEU A 55 -4.65 -6.87 26.80
N VAL A 56 -3.90 -7.78 26.17
CA VAL A 56 -3.42 -7.60 24.80
C VAL A 56 -4.57 -7.52 23.82
N ASP A 57 -5.59 -8.37 23.96
CA ASP A 57 -6.78 -8.37 23.11
C ASP A 57 -7.62 -7.09 23.33
N GLY A 58 -7.78 -6.64 24.57
CA GLY A 58 -8.45 -5.37 24.87
C GLY A 58 -7.76 -4.16 24.22
N LEU A 59 -6.42 -4.14 24.20
CA LEU A 59 -5.64 -3.04 23.64
C LEU A 59 -5.48 -3.13 22.11
N LEU A 60 -5.21 -4.33 21.57
CA LEU A 60 -4.79 -4.54 20.18
C LEU A 60 -5.78 -5.36 19.35
N GLY A 61 -6.86 -5.90 19.95
CA GLY A 61 -7.84 -6.74 19.26
C GLY A 61 -8.52 -6.05 18.08
N GLY A 62 -8.71 -4.73 18.16
CA GLY A 62 -9.21 -3.92 17.05
C GLY A 62 -8.34 -3.98 15.79
N LEU A 63 -7.04 -4.32 15.91
CA LEU A 63 -6.15 -4.51 14.75
C LEU A 63 -6.39 -5.82 14.00
N SER A 64 -7.17 -6.75 14.58
CA SER A 64 -7.43 -8.07 13.98
C SER A 64 -8.73 -8.19 13.20
N ARG A 65 -9.54 -7.13 13.14
CA ARG A 65 -10.85 -7.17 12.49
C ARG A 65 -10.76 -7.27 10.96
N TRP A 66 -11.84 -7.77 10.36
CA TRP A 66 -12.00 -7.95 8.92
C TRP A 66 -10.92 -8.88 8.33
N ASP A 67 -10.37 -8.54 7.17
CA ASP A 67 -9.37 -9.37 6.48
C ASP A 67 -8.08 -9.60 7.28
N ALA A 68 -7.81 -8.82 8.33
CA ALA A 68 -6.66 -9.05 9.21
C ALA A 68 -6.74 -10.43 9.89
N GLU A 69 -7.95 -10.94 10.10
CA GLU A 69 -8.17 -12.24 10.71
C GLU A 69 -7.62 -13.38 9.84
N HIS A 70 -7.69 -13.26 8.51
CA HIS A 70 -7.09 -14.24 7.59
C HIS A 70 -5.56 -14.25 7.72
N PHE A 71 -4.91 -13.09 7.75
CA PHE A 71 -3.44 -13.02 7.88
C PHE A 71 -2.95 -13.63 9.20
N LEU A 72 -3.66 -13.34 10.30
CA LEU A 72 -3.34 -13.90 11.61
C LEU A 72 -3.62 -15.40 11.66
N PHE A 73 -4.74 -15.86 11.09
CA PHE A 73 -5.08 -17.28 10.98
C PHE A 73 -4.04 -18.05 10.18
N ILE A 74 -3.59 -17.51 9.04
CA ILE A 74 -2.55 -18.12 8.21
C ILE A 74 -1.22 -18.19 8.96
N ALA A 75 -0.87 -17.15 9.73
CA ALA A 75 0.35 -17.17 10.53
C ALA A 75 0.29 -18.21 11.67
N GLU A 76 -0.90 -18.53 12.18
CA GLU A 76 -1.12 -19.47 13.29
C GLU A 76 -1.25 -20.92 12.82
N HIS A 77 -2.02 -21.16 11.75
CA HIS A 77 -2.42 -22.50 11.30
C HIS A 77 -1.92 -22.85 9.90
N GLY A 78 -1.32 -21.90 9.18
CA GLY A 78 -0.98 -22.05 7.77
C GLY A 78 -2.20 -21.97 6.85
N TYR A 79 -2.00 -22.40 5.61
CA TYR A 79 -3.02 -22.34 4.57
C TYR A 79 -3.93 -23.57 4.60
N LEU A 80 -4.94 -23.54 5.48
CA LEU A 80 -5.91 -24.64 5.63
C LEU A 80 -7.08 -24.58 4.64
N TYR A 81 -7.68 -23.39 4.47
CA TYR A 81 -8.83 -23.21 3.59
C TYR A 81 -8.41 -22.71 2.22
N GLU A 82 -9.15 -23.13 1.19
CA GLU A 82 -8.92 -22.72 -0.21
C GLU A 82 -8.87 -21.19 -0.33
N HIS A 83 -9.87 -20.49 0.22
CA HIS A 83 -9.97 -19.03 0.14
C HIS A 83 -8.80 -18.27 0.83
N ASN A 84 -8.03 -18.91 1.72
CA ASN A 84 -6.87 -18.28 2.34
C ASN A 84 -5.78 -17.92 1.33
N PHE A 85 -5.74 -18.60 0.17
CA PHE A 85 -4.77 -18.30 -0.89
C PHE A 85 -5.01 -16.97 -1.63
N ALA A 86 -6.10 -16.25 -1.30
CA ALA A 86 -6.21 -14.83 -1.66
C ALA A 86 -5.18 -13.95 -0.94
N PHE A 87 -4.75 -14.36 0.26
CA PHE A 87 -3.83 -13.64 1.12
C PHE A 87 -2.42 -14.20 0.97
N PHE A 88 -1.49 -13.36 0.54
CA PHE A 88 -0.16 -13.79 0.13
C PHE A 88 0.78 -14.04 1.34
N PRO A 89 1.79 -14.93 1.20
CA PRO A 89 2.55 -15.42 2.35
C PRO A 89 3.55 -14.42 2.92
N GLY A 90 3.93 -13.37 2.17
CA GLY A 90 4.98 -12.45 2.60
C GLY A 90 4.69 -11.75 3.94
N PHE A 91 3.45 -11.35 4.20
CA PHE A 91 3.09 -10.71 5.48
C PHE A 91 2.95 -11.70 6.64
N PRO A 92 2.22 -12.83 6.52
CA PRO A 92 2.21 -13.89 7.55
C PRO A 92 3.62 -14.37 7.94
N LEU A 93 4.53 -14.54 6.97
CA LEU A 93 5.92 -14.91 7.23
C LEU A 93 6.64 -13.84 8.08
N ALA A 94 6.42 -12.56 7.78
CA ALA A 94 6.98 -11.46 8.58
C ALA A 94 6.43 -11.47 10.01
N LEU A 95 5.14 -11.74 10.18
CA LEU A 95 4.53 -11.87 11.52
C LEU A 95 5.15 -13.02 12.31
N MET A 96 5.35 -14.19 11.69
CA MET A 96 6.00 -15.33 12.35
C MET A 96 7.41 -14.96 12.81
N VAL A 97 8.20 -14.28 11.97
CA VAL A 97 9.52 -13.76 12.39
C VAL A 97 9.39 -12.84 13.59
N GLY A 98 8.43 -11.92 13.60
CA GLY A 98 8.18 -11.05 14.76
C GLY A 98 7.82 -11.83 16.04
N THR A 99 7.05 -12.91 15.94
CA THR A 99 6.77 -13.77 17.11
C THR A 99 8.00 -14.52 17.62
N GLU A 100 8.98 -14.83 16.76
CA GLU A 100 10.24 -15.43 17.17
C GLU A 100 11.11 -14.43 17.96
N LEU A 101 11.05 -13.12 17.63
CA LEU A 101 11.68 -12.09 18.46
C LEU A 101 11.01 -11.98 19.84
N LEU A 102 9.71 -12.30 19.94
CA LEU A 102 8.96 -12.33 21.19
C LEU A 102 9.03 -13.68 21.92
N ARG A 103 9.89 -14.60 21.47
CA ARG A 103 10.06 -15.93 22.07
C ARG A 103 10.26 -15.93 23.60
N PRO A 104 11.00 -14.97 24.21
CA PRO A 104 11.13 -14.91 25.68
C PRO A 104 9.80 -14.73 26.43
N LEU A 105 8.76 -14.20 25.76
CA LEU A 105 7.45 -13.91 26.35
C LEU A 105 6.42 -15.03 26.11
N ARG A 106 6.75 -16.08 25.35
CA ARG A 106 5.83 -17.18 25.00
C ARG A 106 5.33 -17.99 26.20
N GLY A 107 6.00 -17.90 27.36
CA GLY A 107 5.51 -18.50 28.61
C GLY A 107 4.35 -17.75 29.25
N LEU A 108 4.17 -16.46 28.92
CA LEU A 108 3.13 -15.59 29.49
C LEU A 108 2.02 -15.24 28.49
N LEU A 109 2.30 -15.35 27.19
CA LEU A 109 1.42 -14.93 26.11
C LEU A 109 1.12 -16.12 25.20
N SER A 110 -0.15 -16.25 24.81
CA SER A 110 -0.56 -17.11 23.72
C SER A 110 0.12 -16.71 22.39
N LEU A 111 0.17 -17.65 21.44
CA LEU A 111 0.67 -17.37 20.09
C LEU A 111 -0.12 -16.23 19.43
N ARG A 112 -1.44 -16.22 19.64
CA ARG A 112 -2.33 -15.17 19.12
C ARG A 112 -1.96 -13.77 19.64
N SER A 113 -1.72 -13.63 20.94
CA SER A 113 -1.26 -12.35 21.52
C SER A 113 0.12 -11.95 21.01
N CYS A 114 1.04 -12.90 20.85
CA CYS A 114 2.35 -12.64 20.23
C CYS A 114 2.19 -12.12 18.79
N LEU A 115 1.28 -12.69 18.02
CA LEU A 115 0.98 -12.25 16.66
C LEU A 115 0.38 -10.82 16.65
N LEU A 116 -0.52 -10.48 17.57
CA LEU A 116 -1.07 -9.12 17.68
C LEU A 116 0.01 -8.07 18.02
N ILE A 117 0.90 -8.39 18.97
CA ILE A 117 2.04 -7.52 19.29
C ILE A 117 2.98 -7.41 18.09
N SER A 118 3.19 -8.51 17.36
CA SER A 118 3.97 -8.52 16.12
C SER A 118 3.33 -7.64 15.05
N VAL A 119 2.00 -7.68 14.87
CA VAL A 119 1.27 -6.78 13.96
C VAL A 119 1.52 -5.33 14.34
N ALA A 120 1.25 -4.97 15.60
CA ALA A 120 1.38 -3.59 16.06
C ALA A 120 2.81 -3.06 15.87
N SER A 121 3.82 -3.84 16.27
CA SER A 121 5.23 -3.44 16.18
C SER A 121 5.77 -3.41 14.76
N LEU A 122 5.51 -4.43 13.95
CA LEU A 122 6.01 -4.50 12.57
C LEU A 122 5.31 -3.50 11.66
N ASN A 123 3.98 -3.35 11.72
CA ASN A 123 3.31 -2.35 10.89
C ASN A 123 3.63 -0.92 11.31
N PHE A 124 3.89 -0.67 12.60
CA PHE A 124 4.47 0.60 13.06
C PHE A 124 5.82 0.87 12.39
N LEU A 125 6.72 -0.12 12.37
CA LEU A 125 8.03 -0.01 11.74
C LEU A 125 7.92 0.17 10.21
N PHE A 126 7.16 -0.69 9.53
CA PHE A 126 6.99 -0.66 8.09
C PHE A 126 6.38 0.66 7.63
N PHE A 127 5.41 1.19 8.36
CA PHE A 127 4.82 2.48 8.07
C PHE A 127 5.84 3.63 8.15
N MET A 128 6.64 3.68 9.21
CA MET A 128 7.68 4.72 9.35
C MET A 128 8.69 4.66 8.21
N LEU A 129 9.13 3.45 7.87
CA LEU A 129 10.08 3.24 6.78
C LEU A 129 9.44 3.58 5.41
N ALA A 130 8.16 3.27 5.22
CA ALA A 130 7.41 3.62 4.01
C ALA A 130 7.27 5.13 3.85
N ALA A 131 6.98 5.87 4.92
CA ALA A 131 6.89 7.33 4.90
C ALA A 131 8.24 7.97 4.49
N VAL A 132 9.35 7.45 5.03
CA VAL A 132 10.70 7.87 4.65
C VAL A 132 11.04 7.48 3.21
N ALA A 133 10.67 6.28 2.78
CA ALA A 133 10.89 5.81 1.40
C ALA A 133 10.12 6.68 0.39
N LEU A 134 8.87 7.05 0.71
CA LEU A 134 8.05 7.95 -0.10
C LEU A 134 8.65 9.36 -0.18
N HIS A 135 9.14 9.89 0.94
CA HIS A 135 9.85 11.17 0.98
C HIS A 135 11.08 11.14 0.07
N ASP A 136 11.96 10.15 0.27
CA ASP A 136 13.21 10.03 -0.48
C ASP A 136 12.95 9.79 -1.98
N LEU A 137 11.90 9.03 -2.32
CA LEU A 137 11.43 8.86 -3.70
C LEU A 137 10.94 10.19 -4.29
N GLY A 138 10.11 10.92 -3.55
CA GLY A 138 9.60 12.24 -3.96
C GLY A 138 10.74 13.22 -4.26
N CYS A 139 11.78 13.26 -3.43
CA CYS A 139 12.95 14.11 -3.67
C CYS A 139 13.67 13.77 -5.00
N LEU A 140 13.75 12.48 -5.36
CA LEU A 140 14.39 12.01 -6.59
C LEU A 140 13.56 12.25 -7.86
N VAL A 141 12.23 12.13 -7.76
CA VAL A 141 11.32 12.19 -8.91
C VAL A 141 10.83 13.61 -9.15
N LEU A 142 10.33 14.25 -8.09
CA LEU A 142 9.74 15.60 -8.16
C LEU A 142 10.82 16.68 -8.27
N HIS A 143 12.04 16.44 -7.81
CA HIS A 143 13.09 17.47 -7.70
C HIS A 143 12.61 18.72 -6.92
N CYS A 144 11.63 18.54 -6.04
CA CYS A 144 11.07 19.57 -5.17
C CYS A 144 10.95 19.00 -3.76
N PRO A 145 11.93 19.23 -2.87
CA PRO A 145 11.96 18.61 -1.54
C PRO A 145 10.76 19.02 -0.68
N HIS A 146 10.24 20.23 -0.85
CA HIS A 146 9.04 20.69 -0.14
C HIS A 146 7.79 19.88 -0.51
N GLN A 147 7.57 19.59 -1.80
CA GLN A 147 6.43 18.74 -2.21
C GLN A 147 6.60 17.30 -1.73
N ALA A 148 7.82 16.76 -1.79
CA ALA A 148 8.13 15.43 -1.26
C ALA A 148 7.86 15.34 0.25
N PHE A 149 8.23 16.39 0.98
CA PHE A 149 7.96 16.54 2.41
C PHE A 149 6.45 16.59 2.69
N TYR A 150 5.68 17.45 2.03
CA TYR A 150 4.23 17.52 2.22
C TYR A 150 3.53 16.21 1.87
N ALA A 151 3.95 15.53 0.80
CA ALA A 151 3.42 14.23 0.43
C ALA A 151 3.67 13.16 1.50
N ALA A 152 4.86 13.14 2.10
CA ALA A 152 5.16 12.22 3.19
C ALA A 152 4.34 12.51 4.46
N LEU A 153 4.08 13.79 4.77
CA LEU A 153 3.18 14.15 5.87
C LEU A 153 1.72 13.77 5.57
N LEU A 154 1.26 13.92 4.32
CA LEU A 154 -0.07 13.48 3.90
C LEU A 154 -0.19 11.95 3.94
N PHE A 155 0.85 11.21 3.58
CA PHE A 155 0.91 9.76 3.80
C PHE A 155 0.75 9.40 5.28
N CYS A 156 1.31 10.22 6.18
CA CYS A 156 1.16 9.99 7.61
C CYS A 156 -0.31 10.05 8.08
N LEU A 157 -1.11 10.89 7.40
CA LEU A 157 -2.54 11.13 7.59
C LEU A 157 -3.40 10.44 6.51
N SER A 158 -2.88 9.38 5.88
CA SER A 158 -3.54 8.76 4.73
C SER A 158 -4.97 8.30 5.05
N PRO A 159 -5.93 8.47 4.12
CA PRO A 159 -7.26 7.84 4.20
C PRO A 159 -7.20 6.32 4.41
N ALA A 160 -6.15 5.66 3.91
CA ALA A 160 -5.93 4.22 4.07
C ALA A 160 -5.21 3.85 5.39
N SER A 161 -5.04 4.80 6.31
CA SER A 161 -4.22 4.66 7.52
C SER A 161 -4.56 3.47 8.40
N VAL A 162 -5.84 3.10 8.49
CA VAL A 162 -6.26 1.94 9.30
C VAL A 162 -5.67 0.64 8.76
N PHE A 163 -5.65 0.44 7.43
CA PHE A 163 -5.01 -0.73 6.80
C PHE A 163 -3.49 -0.69 6.89
N LEU A 164 -2.91 0.49 7.07
CA LEU A 164 -1.47 0.64 7.33
C LEU A 164 -1.11 0.37 8.80
N ALA A 165 -2.09 0.17 9.69
CA ALA A 165 -1.89 -0.08 11.12
C ALA A 165 -2.40 -1.45 11.58
N ALA A 166 -3.60 -1.85 11.14
CA ALA A 166 -4.21 -3.14 11.43
C ALA A 166 -3.40 -4.31 10.84
N GLY A 167 -3.79 -5.56 11.11
CA GLY A 167 -3.12 -6.80 10.67
C GLY A 167 -3.18 -7.08 9.17
N TYR A 168 -2.83 -6.07 8.39
CA TYR A 168 -2.93 -5.96 6.94
C TYR A 168 -1.52 -5.85 6.33
N SER A 169 -1.38 -6.32 5.10
CA SER A 169 -0.09 -6.36 4.38
C SER A 169 0.30 -5.02 3.74
N GLU A 170 -0.60 -4.04 3.74
CA GLU A 170 -0.52 -2.76 3.06
C GLU A 170 0.71 -1.95 3.47
N ALA A 171 1.08 -1.94 4.77
CA ALA A 171 2.24 -1.19 5.24
C ALA A 171 3.56 -1.78 4.74
N LEU A 172 3.69 -3.11 4.79
CA LEU A 172 4.85 -3.83 4.24
C LEU A 172 4.93 -3.66 2.72
N PHE A 173 3.79 -3.77 2.03
CA PHE A 173 3.70 -3.58 0.59
C PHE A 173 4.11 -2.17 0.16
N ALA A 174 3.63 -1.14 0.85
CA ALA A 174 4.00 0.26 0.59
C ALA A 174 5.50 0.51 0.79
N LEU A 175 6.07 -0.04 1.88
CA LEU A 175 7.51 0.03 2.14
C LEU A 175 8.32 -0.55 0.98
N LEU A 176 8.00 -1.78 0.59
CA LEU A 176 8.74 -2.50 -0.47
C LEU A 176 8.58 -1.80 -1.81
N THR A 177 7.36 -1.37 -2.16
CA THR A 177 7.03 -0.73 -3.44
C THR A 177 7.71 0.64 -3.58
N PHE A 178 7.58 1.52 -2.58
CA PHE A 178 8.24 2.84 -2.62
C PHE A 178 9.76 2.73 -2.57
N SER A 179 10.29 1.77 -1.80
CA SER A 179 11.73 1.49 -1.78
C SER A 179 12.21 0.98 -3.15
N ALA A 180 11.48 0.05 -3.77
CA ALA A 180 11.82 -0.50 -5.09
C ALA A 180 11.85 0.58 -6.18
N MET A 181 10.83 1.44 -6.22
CA MET A 181 10.80 2.62 -7.07
C MET A 181 12.01 3.54 -6.81
N GLY A 182 12.34 3.78 -5.53
CA GLY A 182 13.46 4.62 -5.15
C GLY A 182 14.82 4.01 -5.50
N GLN A 183 14.96 2.69 -5.52
CA GLN A 183 16.17 2.02 -6.01
C GLN A 183 16.29 2.13 -7.53
N LEU A 184 15.16 2.04 -8.24
CA LEU A 184 15.12 2.18 -9.70
C LEU A 184 15.59 3.55 -10.15
N GLU A 185 15.09 4.62 -9.52
CA GLU A 185 15.50 6.02 -9.81
C GLU A 185 16.97 6.28 -9.52
N ARG A 186 17.59 5.49 -8.63
CA ARG A 186 19.02 5.56 -8.32
C ARG A 186 19.87 4.68 -9.25
N GLY A 187 19.27 4.09 -10.29
CA GLY A 187 19.95 3.25 -11.28
C GLY A 187 20.26 1.82 -10.79
N ARG A 188 19.77 1.40 -9.61
CA ARG A 188 20.04 0.08 -9.05
C ARG A 188 18.91 -0.89 -9.42
N VAL A 189 18.92 -1.33 -10.68
CA VAL A 189 17.85 -2.13 -11.28
C VAL A 189 17.68 -3.49 -10.59
N TRP A 190 18.77 -4.18 -10.25
CA TRP A 190 18.70 -5.50 -9.59
C TRP A 190 18.06 -5.45 -8.20
N THR A 191 18.45 -4.48 -7.38
CA THR A 191 17.85 -4.32 -6.04
C THR A 191 16.40 -3.87 -6.14
N SER A 192 16.06 -3.04 -7.12
CA SER A 192 14.68 -2.68 -7.42
C SER A 192 13.84 -3.89 -7.82
N GLY A 193 14.33 -4.71 -8.75
CA GLY A 193 13.66 -5.93 -9.20
C GLY A 193 13.43 -6.94 -8.07
N LEU A 194 14.42 -7.13 -7.20
CA LEU A 194 14.27 -7.99 -6.01
C LEU A 194 13.21 -7.45 -5.06
N LEU A 195 13.21 -6.14 -4.77
CA LEU A 195 12.20 -5.54 -3.89
C LEU A 195 10.78 -5.62 -4.48
N PHE A 196 10.62 -5.43 -5.80
CA PHE A 196 9.33 -5.63 -6.48
C PHE A 196 8.89 -7.11 -6.48
N ALA A 197 9.81 -8.06 -6.60
CA ALA A 197 9.50 -9.47 -6.48
C ALA A 197 9.01 -9.80 -5.05
N ILE A 198 9.71 -9.32 -4.02
CA ILE A 198 9.27 -9.49 -2.62
C ILE A 198 7.91 -8.82 -2.41
N ALA A 199 7.67 -7.61 -2.96
CA ALA A 199 6.36 -6.95 -2.91
C ALA A 199 5.25 -7.80 -3.55
N THR A 200 5.55 -8.48 -4.65
CA THR A 200 4.64 -9.44 -5.31
C THR A 200 4.34 -10.64 -4.42
N GLY A 201 5.32 -11.11 -3.65
CA GLY A 201 5.13 -12.14 -2.62
C GLY A 201 4.32 -11.67 -1.40
N VAL A 202 4.11 -10.36 -1.24
CA VAL A 202 3.27 -9.77 -0.18
C VAL A 202 1.85 -9.50 -0.70
N ARG A 203 1.68 -9.13 -1.97
CA ARG A 203 0.37 -8.95 -2.63
C ARG A 203 0.46 -9.15 -4.14
N SER A 204 -0.59 -9.70 -4.74
CA SER A 204 -0.69 -9.94 -6.19
C SER A 204 -0.52 -8.69 -7.06
N ASN A 205 -0.97 -7.53 -6.60
CA ASN A 205 -0.85 -6.26 -7.35
C ASN A 205 0.59 -5.76 -7.48
N GLY A 206 1.55 -6.37 -6.76
CA GLY A 206 2.97 -6.19 -7.04
C GLY A 206 3.34 -6.52 -8.49
N LEU A 207 2.61 -7.45 -9.14
CA LEU A 207 2.81 -7.81 -10.56
C LEU A 207 2.77 -6.61 -11.51
N VAL A 208 1.90 -5.64 -11.24
CA VAL A 208 1.74 -4.43 -12.07
C VAL A 208 3.01 -3.56 -12.05
N SER A 209 3.85 -3.70 -11.03
CA SER A 209 5.12 -2.97 -10.92
C SER A 209 6.15 -3.36 -11.98
N VAL A 210 5.93 -4.46 -12.71
CA VAL A 210 6.77 -4.83 -13.87
C VAL A 210 6.82 -3.69 -14.91
N GLY A 211 5.75 -2.91 -15.01
CA GLY A 211 5.69 -1.75 -15.90
C GLY A 211 6.80 -0.72 -15.65
N PHE A 212 7.25 -0.53 -14.40
CA PHE A 212 8.36 0.37 -14.08
C PHE A 212 9.69 -0.14 -14.65
N LEU A 213 9.95 -1.44 -14.53
CA LEU A 213 11.17 -2.08 -15.05
C LEU A 213 11.15 -2.06 -16.58
N MET A 214 10.01 -2.42 -17.19
CA MET A 214 9.84 -2.39 -18.64
C MET A 214 10.04 -0.99 -19.20
N HIS A 215 9.43 0.03 -18.59
CA HIS A 215 9.57 1.42 -19.03
C HIS A 215 11.03 1.90 -18.97
N SER A 216 11.70 1.66 -17.83
CA SER A 216 13.12 2.01 -17.64
C SER A 216 14.03 1.34 -18.69
N GLN A 217 13.81 0.05 -18.98
CA GLN A 217 14.57 -0.70 -19.97
C GLN A 217 14.31 -0.22 -21.40
N CYS A 218 13.04 0.04 -21.75
CA CYS A 218 12.68 0.62 -23.05
C CYS A 218 13.31 2.00 -23.23
N GLN A 219 13.30 2.86 -22.21
CA GLN A 219 13.96 4.17 -22.26
C GLN A 219 15.49 4.04 -22.46
N GLY A 220 16.13 3.07 -21.79
CA GLY A 220 17.54 2.74 -22.01
C GLY A 220 17.83 2.23 -23.42
N PHE A 221 16.92 1.46 -24.01
CA PHE A 221 17.03 0.98 -25.39
C PHE A 221 16.91 2.13 -26.42
N PHE A 222 15.88 2.97 -26.32
CA PHE A 222 15.66 4.07 -27.26
C PHE A 222 16.79 5.11 -27.23
N SER A 223 17.40 5.35 -26.07
CA SER A 223 18.59 6.20 -25.97
C SER A 223 19.83 5.55 -26.62
N SER A 224 19.98 4.23 -26.50
CA SER A 224 21.12 3.47 -27.03
C SER A 224 21.05 3.18 -28.54
N LEU A 225 19.86 3.22 -29.16
CA LEU A 225 19.66 3.06 -30.61
C LEU A 225 20.46 4.06 -31.45
N THR A 226 20.89 5.17 -30.85
CA THR A 226 21.71 6.20 -31.53
C THR A 226 23.18 5.84 -31.69
N MET A 227 23.67 4.75 -31.07
CA MET A 227 25.11 4.47 -30.94
C MET A 227 25.57 3.09 -31.43
N LEU A 228 24.70 2.08 -31.64
CA LEU A 228 25.13 0.68 -31.87
C LEU A 228 24.17 -0.19 -32.72
N ASN A 229 24.68 -1.36 -33.16
CA ASN A 229 23.94 -2.42 -33.87
C ASN A 229 22.55 -2.70 -33.26
N PRO A 230 21.44 -2.43 -33.98
CA PRO A 230 20.09 -2.47 -33.43
C PRO A 230 19.66 -3.88 -33.01
N LEU A 231 20.07 -4.92 -33.75
CA LEU A 231 19.74 -6.32 -33.44
C LEU A 231 20.28 -6.76 -32.08
N ARG A 232 21.54 -6.42 -31.75
CA ARG A 232 22.16 -6.78 -30.46
C ARG A 232 21.44 -6.09 -29.30
N GLN A 233 21.04 -4.83 -29.49
CA GLN A 233 20.30 -4.08 -28.47
C GLN A 233 18.88 -4.63 -28.28
N LEU A 234 18.24 -5.09 -29.36
CA LEU A 234 16.93 -5.73 -29.30
C LEU A 234 16.99 -7.03 -28.50
N PHE A 235 17.98 -7.90 -28.77
CA PHE A 235 18.17 -9.13 -27.98
C PHE A 235 18.42 -8.84 -26.49
N LYS A 236 19.22 -7.82 -26.17
CA LYS A 236 19.43 -7.39 -24.78
C LYS A 236 18.15 -6.90 -24.12
N LEU A 237 17.34 -6.11 -24.83
CA LEU A 237 16.05 -5.64 -24.33
C LEU A 237 15.12 -6.83 -24.06
N MET A 238 14.95 -7.74 -25.03
CA MET A 238 14.08 -8.91 -24.87
C MET A 238 14.52 -9.80 -23.70
N ALA A 239 15.83 -10.07 -23.57
CA ALA A 239 16.37 -10.83 -22.46
C ALA A 239 16.14 -10.13 -21.11
N SER A 240 16.32 -8.80 -21.05
CA SER A 240 16.08 -8.00 -19.84
C SER A 240 14.62 -7.95 -19.44
N LEU A 241 13.71 -7.80 -20.42
CA LEU A 241 12.27 -7.80 -20.20
C LEU A 241 11.80 -9.16 -19.70
N PHE A 242 12.24 -10.25 -20.34
CA PHE A 242 11.94 -11.61 -19.91
C PHE A 242 12.43 -11.86 -18.48
N LEU A 243 13.68 -11.49 -18.17
CA LEU A 243 14.22 -11.66 -16.83
C LEU A 243 13.45 -10.86 -15.78
N SER A 244 12.96 -9.67 -16.13
CA SER A 244 12.16 -8.83 -15.22
C SER A 244 10.79 -9.44 -14.94
N VAL A 245 10.09 -9.90 -15.99
CA VAL A 245 8.80 -10.60 -15.85
C VAL A 245 8.99 -11.89 -15.05
N PHE A 246 10.03 -12.67 -15.35
CA PHE A 246 10.32 -13.91 -14.66
C PHE A 246 10.64 -13.67 -13.18
N THR A 247 11.57 -12.77 -12.87
CA THR A 247 11.99 -12.50 -11.49
C THR A 247 10.84 -11.97 -10.64
N LEU A 248 10.03 -11.07 -11.20
CA LEU A 248 8.91 -10.45 -10.49
C LEU A 248 7.71 -11.39 -10.37
N GLY A 249 7.44 -12.20 -11.40
CA GLY A 249 6.38 -13.20 -11.42
C GLY A 249 6.69 -14.48 -10.62
N LEU A 250 7.96 -14.77 -10.34
CA LEU A 250 8.38 -15.99 -9.67
C LEU A 250 7.71 -16.20 -8.29
N PRO A 251 7.63 -15.21 -7.38
CA PRO A 251 6.94 -15.38 -6.10
C PRO A 251 5.46 -15.71 -6.24
N PHE A 252 4.77 -15.10 -7.22
CA PHE A 252 3.38 -15.42 -7.53
C PHE A 252 3.27 -16.87 -8.02
N ALA A 253 4.08 -17.27 -8.99
CA ALA A 253 4.07 -18.61 -9.57
C ALA A 253 4.40 -19.69 -8.53
N LEU A 254 5.40 -19.47 -7.68
CA LEU A 254 5.75 -20.39 -6.59
C LEU A 254 4.60 -20.53 -5.59
N PHE A 255 3.87 -19.45 -5.31
CA PHE A 255 2.73 -19.50 -4.41
C PHE A 255 1.53 -20.24 -5.03
N GLN A 256 1.26 -20.04 -6.33
CA GLN A 256 0.25 -20.84 -7.04
C GLN A 256 0.64 -22.33 -7.08
N TYR A 257 1.91 -22.63 -7.32
CA TYR A 257 2.41 -24.00 -7.28
C TYR A 257 2.29 -24.62 -5.88
N TYR A 258 2.59 -23.85 -4.83
CA TYR A 258 2.38 -24.30 -3.45
C TYR A 258 0.91 -24.66 -3.21
N ALA A 259 -0.04 -23.82 -3.66
CA ALA A 259 -1.46 -24.13 -3.57
C ALA A 259 -1.85 -25.42 -4.31
N TYR A 260 -1.33 -25.59 -5.52
CA TYR A 260 -1.55 -26.79 -6.32
C TYR A 260 -1.06 -28.05 -5.59
N THR A 261 0.12 -28.00 -4.97
CA THR A 261 0.62 -29.14 -4.17
C THR A 261 -0.22 -29.43 -2.92
N GLN A 262 -0.94 -28.44 -2.38
CA GLN A 262 -1.82 -28.66 -1.23
C GLN A 262 -3.17 -29.26 -1.64
N PHE A 263 -3.80 -28.81 -2.74
CA PHE A 263 -5.18 -29.19 -3.07
C PHE A 263 -5.33 -30.19 -4.23
N CYS A 264 -4.35 -30.27 -5.14
CA CYS A 264 -4.46 -31.06 -6.37
C CYS A 264 -3.57 -32.31 -6.38
N LEU A 265 -2.65 -32.46 -5.42
CA LEU A 265 -1.81 -33.65 -5.31
C LEU A 265 -2.29 -34.56 -4.16
N PRO A 266 -2.33 -35.88 -4.36
CA PRO A 266 -2.75 -36.82 -3.32
C PRO A 266 -1.74 -36.86 -2.17
N GLY A 267 -2.23 -37.01 -0.93
CA GLY A 267 -1.40 -37.20 0.26
C GLY A 267 -0.85 -35.91 0.91
N SER A 268 -1.31 -34.74 0.49
CA SER A 268 -0.95 -33.43 1.04
C SER A 268 -1.78 -33.01 2.27
N ALA A 269 -2.84 -33.75 2.59
CA ALA A 269 -3.74 -33.46 3.69
C ALA A 269 -3.01 -33.47 5.04
N ARG A 270 -3.04 -32.33 5.73
CA ARG A 270 -2.52 -32.17 7.10
C ARG A 270 -3.65 -32.41 8.09
N PRO A 271 -3.38 -33.01 9.27
CA PRO A 271 -4.40 -33.14 10.30
C PRO A 271 -4.90 -31.76 10.74
N ILE A 272 -6.21 -31.53 10.63
CA ILE A 272 -6.86 -30.28 11.02
C ILE A 272 -7.61 -30.50 12.34
N PRO A 273 -7.48 -29.60 13.34
CA PRO A 273 -8.28 -29.67 14.56
C PRO A 273 -9.79 -29.71 14.29
N GLU A 274 -10.54 -30.56 15.00
CA GLU A 274 -11.98 -30.76 14.82
C GLU A 274 -12.80 -29.45 14.81
N PRO A 275 -12.56 -28.44 15.67
CA PRO A 275 -13.33 -27.20 15.63
C PRO A 275 -13.15 -26.39 14.33
N LEU A 276 -11.99 -26.52 13.67
CA LEU A 276 -11.73 -25.86 12.39
C LEU A 276 -12.35 -26.63 11.23
N VAL A 277 -12.43 -27.96 11.33
CA VAL A 277 -13.20 -28.78 10.37
C VAL A 277 -14.69 -28.45 10.48
N GLN A 278 -15.23 -28.32 11.69
CA GLN A 278 -16.63 -27.91 11.90
C GLN A 278 -16.91 -26.53 11.30
N LEU A 279 -16.02 -25.55 11.52
CA LEU A 279 -16.14 -24.24 10.87
C LEU A 279 -16.19 -24.35 9.34
N ALA A 280 -15.35 -25.22 8.77
CA ALA A 280 -15.33 -25.44 7.33
C ALA A 280 -16.65 -26.01 6.81
N VAL A 281 -17.25 -26.96 7.52
CA VAL A 281 -18.56 -27.53 7.20
C VAL A 281 -19.65 -26.47 7.31
N ASP A 282 -19.70 -25.73 8.43
CA ASP A 282 -20.74 -24.73 8.72
C ASP A 282 -20.73 -23.57 7.71
N LYS A 283 -19.54 -23.15 7.27
CA LYS A 283 -19.37 -22.05 6.32
C LYS A 283 -19.20 -22.50 4.86
N GLY A 284 -19.20 -23.81 4.60
CA GLY A 284 -18.94 -24.36 3.27
C GLY A 284 -17.53 -24.06 2.74
N TYR A 285 -16.54 -23.91 3.62
CA TYR A 285 -15.15 -23.73 3.21
C TYR A 285 -14.53 -25.04 2.75
N ARG A 286 -13.79 -24.98 1.64
CA ARG A 286 -13.07 -26.14 1.13
C ARG A 286 -11.73 -26.31 1.84
N ILE A 287 -11.48 -27.51 2.34
CA ILE A 287 -10.19 -27.99 2.87
C ILE A 287 -9.55 -28.95 1.87
N ALA A 288 -8.26 -29.27 2.06
CA ALA A 288 -7.54 -30.20 1.19
C ALA A 288 -8.07 -31.64 1.27
N GLU A 289 -8.74 -32.01 2.36
CA GLU A 289 -9.42 -33.30 2.50
C GLU A 289 -10.77 -33.27 1.77
N GLY A 290 -10.88 -34.02 0.66
CA GLY A 290 -12.12 -34.15 -0.10
C GLY A 290 -11.90 -34.25 -1.61
N ASN A 291 -12.91 -33.84 -2.37
CA ASN A 291 -12.84 -33.81 -3.83
C ASN A 291 -11.86 -32.73 -4.30
N GLU A 292 -11.12 -33.01 -5.36
CA GLU A 292 -10.23 -32.03 -6.00
C GLU A 292 -11.05 -30.82 -6.50
N PRO A 293 -10.58 -29.59 -6.27
CA PRO A 293 -11.20 -28.39 -6.84
C PRO A 293 -11.22 -28.39 -8.37
N PRO A 294 -12.21 -27.72 -9.02
CA PRO A 294 -12.30 -27.68 -10.47
C PRO A 294 -11.10 -26.97 -11.13
N TRP A 295 -10.46 -26.02 -10.44
CA TRP A 295 -9.28 -25.31 -10.96
C TRP A 295 -8.03 -26.20 -11.06
N CYS A 296 -8.01 -27.37 -10.43
CA CYS A 296 -6.94 -28.37 -10.63
C CYS A 296 -6.90 -28.91 -12.07
N PHE A 297 -8.03 -28.87 -12.78
CA PHE A 297 -8.19 -29.41 -14.14
C PHE A 297 -8.16 -28.34 -15.24
N TRP A 298 -7.88 -27.08 -14.90
CA TRP A 298 -7.74 -26.01 -15.90
C TRP A 298 -6.39 -26.13 -16.63
N ASP A 299 -6.34 -25.66 -17.89
CA ASP A 299 -5.11 -25.65 -18.69
C ASP A 299 -3.92 -25.00 -17.95
N VAL A 300 -4.23 -23.98 -17.15
CA VAL A 300 -3.32 -23.41 -16.16
C VAL A 300 -4.03 -23.41 -14.80
N PRO A 301 -3.62 -24.28 -13.85
CA PRO A 301 -4.28 -24.38 -12.55
C PRO A 301 -3.96 -23.17 -11.68
N LEU A 302 -4.82 -22.15 -11.72
CA LEU A 302 -4.67 -20.88 -11.02
C LEU A 302 -5.74 -20.70 -9.95
N ILE A 303 -5.39 -21.09 -8.72
CA ILE A 303 -6.26 -20.91 -7.55
C ILE A 303 -6.62 -19.44 -7.33
N TYR A 304 -5.70 -18.50 -7.58
CA TYR A 304 -5.95 -17.08 -7.29
C TYR A 304 -7.13 -16.54 -8.12
N SER A 305 -7.16 -16.83 -9.42
CA SER A 305 -8.25 -16.43 -10.30
C SER A 305 -9.57 -17.11 -9.91
N TYR A 306 -9.52 -18.40 -9.58
CA TYR A 306 -10.68 -19.13 -9.09
C TYR A 306 -11.27 -18.52 -7.82
N ILE A 307 -10.41 -18.18 -6.85
CA ILE A 307 -10.83 -17.59 -5.59
C ILE A 307 -11.47 -16.21 -5.80
N GLN A 308 -10.83 -15.36 -6.60
CA GLN A 308 -11.35 -14.03 -6.90
C GLN A 308 -12.77 -14.13 -7.49
N ASP A 309 -13.02 -15.09 -8.38
CA ASP A 309 -14.32 -15.29 -9.00
C ASP A 309 -15.35 -15.92 -8.04
N VAL A 310 -15.03 -17.09 -7.45
CA VAL A 310 -16.01 -17.92 -6.72
C VAL A 310 -16.29 -17.39 -5.31
N TYR A 311 -15.27 -16.95 -4.59
CA TYR A 311 -15.43 -16.52 -3.18
C TYR A 311 -15.69 -15.01 -3.05
N TRP A 312 -15.08 -14.20 -3.91
CA TRP A 312 -15.18 -12.74 -3.84
C TRP A 312 -16.01 -12.11 -4.96
N ASN A 313 -16.50 -12.88 -5.94
CA ASN A 313 -17.29 -12.36 -7.08
C ASN A 313 -16.61 -11.17 -7.79
N VAL A 314 -15.28 -11.20 -7.88
CA VAL A 314 -14.45 -10.22 -8.58
C VAL A 314 -14.45 -10.53 -10.06
N GLY A 315 -14.68 -9.52 -10.88
CA GLY A 315 -14.77 -9.67 -12.32
C GLY A 315 -15.23 -8.38 -12.99
N PHE A 316 -15.09 -8.32 -14.32
CA PHE A 316 -15.41 -7.12 -15.08
C PHE A 316 -16.89 -6.72 -14.88
N LEU A 317 -17.08 -5.54 -14.28
CA LEU A 317 -18.36 -4.92 -13.96
C LEU A 317 -19.31 -5.74 -13.06
N LYS A 318 -18.86 -6.83 -12.46
CA LYS A 318 -19.70 -7.69 -11.59
C LYS A 318 -20.22 -6.97 -10.33
N TYR A 319 -19.51 -5.93 -9.88
CA TYR A 319 -19.83 -5.18 -8.66
C TYR A 319 -20.81 -4.01 -8.86
N TYR A 320 -21.19 -3.71 -10.11
CA TYR A 320 -21.97 -2.51 -10.45
C TYR A 320 -23.48 -2.73 -10.24
N GLU A 321 -23.89 -2.71 -8.98
CA GLU A 321 -25.30 -2.78 -8.56
C GLU A 321 -25.74 -1.50 -7.83
N LEU A 322 -27.03 -1.15 -7.92
CA LEU A 322 -27.57 0.04 -7.24
C LEU A 322 -27.42 -0.01 -5.71
N ARG A 323 -27.39 -1.22 -5.13
CA ARG A 323 -27.18 -1.40 -3.68
C ARG A 323 -25.77 -0.99 -3.24
N GLN A 324 -24.80 -0.97 -4.15
CA GLN A 324 -23.40 -0.66 -3.87
C GLN A 324 -23.10 0.84 -3.95
N VAL A 325 -24.08 1.71 -4.28
CA VAL A 325 -23.89 3.17 -4.37
C VAL A 325 -23.16 3.78 -3.17
N PRO A 326 -23.44 3.40 -1.90
CA PRO A 326 -22.67 3.90 -0.76
C PRO A 326 -21.16 3.60 -0.85
N ASN A 327 -20.79 2.43 -1.35
CA ASN A 327 -19.39 2.01 -1.51
C ASN A 327 -18.69 2.78 -2.63
N PHE A 328 -19.40 3.13 -3.70
CA PHE A 328 -18.90 4.05 -4.73
C PHE A 328 -18.66 5.46 -4.17
N LEU A 329 -19.58 5.98 -3.34
CA LEU A 329 -19.41 7.29 -2.69
C LEU A 329 -18.20 7.30 -1.75
N LEU A 330 -17.94 6.19 -1.06
CA LEU A 330 -16.79 6.02 -0.17
C LEU A 330 -15.45 5.97 -0.94
N ALA A 331 -15.44 5.41 -2.15
CA ALA A 331 -14.25 5.37 -2.99
C ALA A 331 -14.06 6.60 -3.89
N ALA A 332 -15.11 7.41 -4.07
CA ALA A 332 -15.11 8.54 -4.99
C ALA A 332 -13.97 9.55 -4.74
N PRO A 333 -13.64 9.95 -3.50
CA PRO A 333 -12.59 10.95 -3.29
C PRO A 333 -11.22 10.52 -3.81
N VAL A 334 -10.80 9.27 -3.61
CA VAL A 334 -9.50 8.79 -4.12
C VAL A 334 -9.52 8.66 -5.64
N ALA A 335 -10.64 8.21 -6.22
CA ALA A 335 -10.80 8.10 -7.67
C ALA A 335 -10.73 9.48 -8.32
N ILE A 336 -11.46 10.47 -7.79
CA ILE A 336 -11.45 11.86 -8.26
C ILE A 336 -10.04 12.45 -8.20
N LEU A 337 -9.30 12.22 -7.10
CA LEU A 337 -7.92 12.71 -6.97
C LEU A 337 -7.01 12.13 -8.06
N VAL A 338 -7.08 10.84 -8.35
CA VAL A 338 -6.25 10.21 -9.40
C VAL A 338 -6.69 10.67 -10.78
N VAL A 339 -8.00 10.74 -11.08
CA VAL A 339 -8.50 11.27 -12.36
C VAL A 339 -8.07 12.72 -12.56
N TRP A 340 -8.16 13.56 -11.54
CA TRP A 340 -7.73 14.96 -11.61
C TRP A 340 -6.22 15.08 -11.78
N ALA A 341 -5.43 14.25 -11.10
CA ALA A 341 -3.98 14.15 -11.30
C ALA A 341 -3.65 13.79 -12.75
N THR A 342 -4.34 12.79 -13.30
CA THR A 342 -4.15 12.33 -14.68
C THR A 342 -4.54 13.41 -15.68
N TRP A 343 -5.71 14.03 -15.52
CA TRP A 343 -6.18 15.12 -16.37
C TRP A 343 -5.17 16.27 -16.40
N THR A 344 -4.77 16.76 -15.23
CA THR A 344 -3.83 17.89 -15.09
C THR A 344 -2.50 17.62 -15.80
N TYR A 345 -1.97 16.40 -15.65
CA TYR A 345 -0.69 16.05 -16.27
C TYR A 345 -0.82 15.87 -17.79
N VAL A 346 -1.88 15.19 -18.26
CA VAL A 346 -2.10 14.95 -19.70
C VAL A 346 -2.35 16.25 -20.46
N THR A 347 -3.08 17.20 -19.87
CA THR A 347 -3.31 18.51 -20.49
C THR A 347 -2.05 19.38 -20.52
N THR A 348 -1.14 19.20 -19.55
CA THR A 348 0.12 19.96 -19.49
C THR A 348 1.19 19.37 -20.41
N HIS A 349 1.29 18.04 -20.52
CA HIS A 349 2.31 17.34 -21.30
C HIS A 349 1.72 16.34 -22.32
N PRO A 350 0.87 16.78 -23.27
CA PRO A 350 0.19 15.87 -24.20
C PRO A 350 1.17 15.09 -25.08
N TRP A 351 2.25 15.72 -25.54
CA TRP A 351 3.25 15.07 -26.38
C TRP A 351 4.09 14.02 -25.63
N LEU A 352 4.37 14.25 -24.34
CA LEU A 352 5.05 13.26 -23.50
C LEU A 352 4.17 12.02 -23.31
N CYS A 353 2.87 12.23 -23.14
CA CYS A 353 1.90 11.14 -23.01
C CYS A 353 1.79 10.34 -24.32
N LEU A 354 1.73 11.01 -25.47
CA LEU A 354 1.71 10.36 -26.79
C LEU A 354 2.97 9.54 -27.07
N THR A 355 4.13 10.00 -26.60
CA THR A 355 5.41 9.30 -26.78
C THR A 355 5.74 8.32 -25.65
N LEU A 356 4.82 8.12 -24.70
CA LEU A 356 5.00 7.30 -23.50
C LEU A 356 6.26 7.65 -22.68
N GLY A 357 6.76 8.88 -22.81
CA GLY A 357 8.02 9.30 -22.20
C GLY A 357 9.28 8.58 -22.74
N LEU A 358 9.16 7.85 -23.85
CA LEU A 358 10.26 7.07 -24.44
C LEU A 358 11.14 7.90 -25.37
N GLN A 359 10.56 8.91 -26.03
CA GLN A 359 11.28 9.77 -26.97
C GLN A 359 11.60 11.13 -26.32
N ARG A 360 12.88 11.38 -26.07
CA ARG A 360 13.33 12.72 -25.64
C ARG A 360 13.41 13.60 -26.88
N SER A 361 12.53 14.60 -27.01
CA SER A 361 12.60 15.56 -28.11
C SER A 361 14.00 16.18 -28.18
N LYS A 362 14.70 15.98 -29.30
CA LYS A 362 16.03 16.56 -29.56
C LYS A 362 15.99 18.10 -29.67
N ASN A 363 14.81 18.70 -29.86
CA ASN A 363 14.65 20.13 -30.13
C ASN A 363 14.62 21.03 -28.87
N ASN A 364 14.53 20.50 -27.65
CA ASN A 364 14.50 21.32 -26.43
C ASN A 364 15.90 21.59 -25.84
N LYS A 365 16.92 21.79 -26.69
CA LYS A 365 18.21 22.36 -26.24
C LYS A 365 18.17 23.89 -26.11
N THR A 366 17.09 24.51 -26.56
CA THR A 366 16.83 25.95 -26.45
C THR A 366 15.44 26.15 -25.85
N LEU A 367 15.40 26.79 -24.67
CA LEU A 367 14.21 27.22 -23.91
C LEU A 367 13.41 26.13 -23.16
N GLU A 368 13.72 25.98 -21.86
CA GLU A 368 12.82 26.01 -20.69
C GLU A 368 13.45 25.21 -19.54
N LYS A 369 13.44 25.77 -18.32
CA LYS A 369 13.89 25.04 -17.12
C LYS A 369 13.07 23.74 -17.02
N PRO A 370 13.67 22.59 -16.68
CA PRO A 370 12.90 21.36 -16.51
C PRO A 370 11.79 21.60 -15.48
N ASP A 371 10.56 21.23 -15.82
CA ASP A 371 9.42 21.33 -14.90
C ASP A 371 9.76 20.61 -13.59
N LEU A 372 9.63 21.35 -12.48
CA LEU A 372 9.88 20.84 -11.13
C LEU A 372 8.57 20.52 -10.45
N GLY A 373 8.60 19.55 -9.54
CA GLY A 373 7.45 19.09 -8.77
C GLY A 373 6.64 18.01 -9.48
N PHE A 374 5.34 17.97 -9.21
CA PHE A 374 4.40 17.00 -9.78
C PHE A 374 4.35 17.01 -11.32
N LEU A 375 4.61 18.15 -11.94
CA LEU A 375 4.63 18.31 -13.40
C LEU A 375 5.95 17.85 -14.05
N SER A 376 6.90 17.30 -13.26
CA SER A 376 8.14 16.73 -13.80
C SER A 376 7.86 15.59 -14.78
N PRO A 377 8.59 15.48 -15.91
CA PRO A 377 8.47 14.38 -16.86
C PRO A 377 8.66 12.98 -16.25
N LYS A 378 9.40 12.88 -15.14
CA LYS A 378 9.60 11.61 -14.44
C LYS A 378 8.34 11.08 -13.76
N VAL A 379 7.40 11.95 -13.42
CA VAL A 379 6.14 11.56 -12.74
C VAL A 379 5.25 10.72 -13.65
N PHE A 380 5.40 10.84 -14.96
CA PHE A 380 4.60 10.14 -15.97
C PHE A 380 4.40 8.65 -15.68
N VAL A 381 5.47 7.90 -15.40
CA VAL A 381 5.38 6.44 -15.19
C VAL A 381 4.56 6.09 -13.95
N TYR A 382 4.73 6.86 -12.88
CA TYR A 382 3.98 6.70 -11.63
C TYR A 382 2.49 7.04 -11.81
N LEU A 383 2.20 8.01 -12.68
CA LEU A 383 0.84 8.39 -13.04
C LEU A 383 0.15 7.32 -13.90
N VAL A 384 0.85 6.77 -14.90
CA VAL A 384 0.34 5.64 -15.69
C VAL A 384 0.05 4.45 -14.79
N HIS A 385 0.97 4.12 -13.88
CA HIS A 385 0.74 3.08 -12.88
C HIS A 385 -0.51 3.36 -12.02
N ALA A 386 -0.68 4.58 -11.51
CA ALA A 386 -1.88 4.96 -10.75
C ALA A 386 -3.17 4.83 -11.57
N ALA A 387 -3.14 5.26 -12.84
CA ALA A 387 -4.30 5.19 -13.73
C ALA A 387 -4.67 3.74 -14.09
N VAL A 388 -3.68 2.87 -14.34
CA VAL A 388 -3.91 1.43 -14.58
C VAL A 388 -4.52 0.77 -13.35
N LEU A 389 -3.99 1.05 -12.16
CA LEU A 389 -4.55 0.54 -10.91
C LEU A 389 -5.97 1.06 -10.66
N LEU A 390 -6.24 2.34 -10.94
CA LEU A 390 -7.59 2.91 -10.83
C LEU A 390 -8.56 2.23 -11.81
N LEU A 391 -8.16 2.06 -13.07
CA LEU A 391 -8.99 1.44 -14.10
C LEU A 391 -9.32 -0.01 -13.73
N PHE A 392 -8.31 -0.80 -13.35
CA PHE A 392 -8.49 -2.18 -12.93
C PHE A 392 -9.33 -2.27 -11.64
N GLY A 393 -9.00 -1.45 -10.63
CA GLY A 393 -9.70 -1.44 -9.35
C GLY A 393 -11.15 -0.97 -9.47
N GLY A 394 -11.43 -0.03 -10.38
CA GLY A 394 -12.79 0.43 -10.66
C GLY A 394 -13.61 -0.60 -11.41
N LEU A 395 -13.05 -1.22 -12.45
CA LEU A 395 -13.80 -2.11 -13.35
C LEU A 395 -13.90 -3.54 -12.87
N CYS A 396 -12.89 -4.07 -12.17
CA CYS A 396 -12.78 -5.49 -11.87
C CYS A 396 -12.90 -5.82 -10.38
N MET A 397 -12.55 -4.90 -9.48
CA MET A 397 -12.56 -5.13 -8.03
C MET A 397 -13.79 -4.53 -7.37
N HIS A 398 -14.01 -4.89 -6.10
CA HIS A 398 -14.99 -4.22 -5.25
C HIS A 398 -14.49 -2.80 -4.98
N VAL A 399 -15.27 -1.81 -5.39
CA VAL A 399 -14.81 -0.41 -5.48
C VAL A 399 -14.48 0.19 -4.12
N GLN A 400 -15.07 -0.30 -3.03
CA GLN A 400 -14.71 0.09 -1.65
C GLN A 400 -13.21 -0.09 -1.33
N VAL A 401 -12.58 -1.14 -1.88
CA VAL A 401 -11.16 -1.47 -1.65
C VAL A 401 -10.21 -0.48 -2.33
N LEU A 402 -10.71 0.39 -3.22
CA LEU A 402 -9.89 1.27 -4.04
C LEU A 402 -9.01 2.23 -3.21
N THR A 403 -9.52 2.73 -2.08
CA THR A 403 -8.79 3.63 -1.18
C THR A 403 -7.54 2.98 -0.60
N ARG A 404 -7.68 1.77 -0.04
CA ARG A 404 -6.54 1.00 0.51
C ARG A 404 -5.60 0.50 -0.58
N PHE A 405 -6.16 0.14 -1.73
CA PHE A 405 -5.42 -0.35 -2.89
C PHE A 405 -4.48 0.71 -3.46
N LEU A 406 -5.00 1.91 -3.78
CA LEU A 406 -4.18 3.00 -4.30
C LEU A 406 -3.25 3.59 -3.23
N GLY A 407 -3.74 3.70 -1.99
CA GLY A 407 -3.00 4.28 -0.86
C GLY A 407 -1.69 3.56 -0.52
N SER A 408 -1.60 2.26 -0.77
CA SER A 408 -0.40 1.45 -0.53
C SER A 408 0.45 1.21 -1.78
N SER A 409 -0.10 1.45 -2.98
CA SER A 409 0.54 1.05 -4.24
C SER A 409 1.19 2.19 -5.02
N THR A 410 0.68 3.42 -4.92
CA THR A 410 1.16 4.54 -5.75
C THR A 410 1.47 5.78 -4.93
N PRO A 411 2.57 6.51 -5.25
CA PRO A 411 2.86 7.78 -4.58
C PRO A 411 1.97 8.93 -5.07
N ILE A 412 1.26 8.78 -6.20
CA ILE A 412 0.48 9.84 -6.86
C ILE A 412 -0.63 10.38 -5.95
N VAL A 413 -1.29 9.51 -5.19
CA VAL A 413 -2.35 9.90 -4.23
C VAL A 413 -1.83 10.81 -3.11
N TYR A 414 -0.52 10.95 -2.96
CA TYR A 414 0.12 11.86 -2.00
C TYR A 414 0.83 13.03 -2.69
N TRP A 415 1.51 12.78 -3.82
CA TRP A 415 2.21 13.82 -4.59
C TRP A 415 1.26 14.86 -5.19
N PHE A 416 0.13 14.43 -5.74
CA PHE A 416 -0.81 15.36 -6.36
C PHE A 416 -1.49 16.28 -5.33
N PRO A 417 -2.03 15.77 -4.21
CA PRO A 417 -2.53 16.65 -3.16
C PRO A 417 -1.44 17.56 -2.57
N ALA A 418 -0.21 17.09 -2.41
CA ALA A 418 0.91 17.94 -1.98
C ALA A 418 1.18 19.09 -2.96
N HIS A 419 1.08 18.82 -4.27
CA HIS A 419 1.18 19.83 -5.30
C HIS A 419 0.03 20.85 -5.22
N LEU A 420 -1.21 20.39 -5.05
CA LEU A 420 -2.37 21.27 -4.87
C LEU A 420 -2.26 22.13 -3.62
N LEU A 421 -1.86 21.57 -2.48
CA LEU A 421 -1.65 22.33 -1.25
C LEU A 421 -0.57 23.40 -1.43
N GLN A 422 0.55 23.03 -2.06
CA GLN A 422 1.62 24.00 -2.32
C GLN A 422 1.19 25.08 -3.29
N ASP A 423 0.37 24.75 -4.29
CA ASP A 423 -0.13 25.73 -5.25
C ASP A 423 -1.21 26.62 -4.63
N GLN A 424 -2.14 26.11 -3.84
CA GLN A 424 -3.27 26.91 -3.37
C GLN A 424 -2.95 27.75 -2.12
N GLU A 425 -1.93 27.39 -1.34
CA GLU A 425 -1.63 28.05 -0.06
C GLU A 425 -0.38 28.94 -0.12
N PRO A 426 -0.52 30.27 0.12
CA PRO A 426 0.61 31.21 0.14
C PRO A 426 1.71 30.83 1.14
N LEU A 427 1.31 30.23 2.28
CA LEU A 427 2.21 29.78 3.35
C LEU A 427 3.18 28.69 2.84
N LEU A 428 2.72 27.84 1.93
CA LEU A 428 3.51 26.76 1.35
C LEU A 428 4.28 27.22 0.09
N ARG A 429 3.75 28.21 -0.65
CA ARG A 429 4.45 28.83 -1.79
C ARG A 429 5.72 29.57 -1.36
N SER A 430 5.69 30.31 -0.26
CA SER A 430 6.84 31.11 0.22
C SER A 430 8.05 30.25 0.61
N LEU A 431 7.83 28.99 0.98
CA LEU A 431 8.90 28.04 1.30
C LEU A 431 9.68 27.59 0.05
N LYS A 432 9.15 27.77 -1.17
CA LYS A 432 9.83 27.44 -2.43
C LYS A 432 11.12 28.25 -2.67
N THR A 433 11.24 29.43 -2.08
CA THR A 433 12.38 30.35 -2.28
C THR A 433 13.49 30.18 -1.25
N VAL A 434 13.29 29.37 -0.21
CA VAL A 434 14.25 29.18 0.88
C VAL A 434 14.71 27.71 0.93
N PRO A 435 16.03 27.43 0.98
CA PRO A 435 16.53 26.09 1.29
C PRO A 435 15.90 25.58 2.59
N TRP A 436 15.42 24.33 2.63
CA TRP A 436 14.77 23.78 3.81
C TRP A 436 15.67 23.92 5.05
N LYS A 437 15.26 24.80 5.97
CA LYS A 437 15.85 24.96 7.31
C LYS A 437 14.77 24.61 8.32
N PRO A 438 15.08 23.84 9.37
CA PRO A 438 14.16 23.69 10.49
C PRO A 438 13.89 25.09 11.08
N LEU A 439 12.63 25.47 11.20
CA LEU A 439 12.23 26.69 11.92
C LEU A 439 12.75 26.57 13.36
N ALA A 440 13.79 27.36 13.68
CA ALA A 440 14.32 27.53 15.02
C ALA A 440 13.29 28.28 15.89
N GLU A 441 13.30 27.99 17.19
CA GLU A 441 12.37 28.54 18.18
C GLU A 441 12.53 30.05 18.43
N ASP A 442 13.48 30.72 17.80
CA ASP A 442 13.87 32.11 18.10
C ASP A 442 12.97 33.17 17.43
N SER A 443 11.69 32.85 17.21
CA SER A 443 10.69 33.85 16.79
C SER A 443 10.00 34.45 18.03
N PRO A 444 9.79 35.78 18.09
CA PRO A 444 9.21 36.45 19.25
C PRO A 444 7.83 35.90 19.64
N PRO A 445 7.44 36.00 20.92
CA PRO A 445 6.21 35.38 21.44
C PRO A 445 4.98 36.05 20.82
N GLY A 446 4.35 35.35 19.87
CA GLY A 446 3.15 35.81 19.15
C GLY A 446 2.97 35.21 17.76
N GLN A 447 4.04 34.66 17.16
CA GLN A 447 4.03 34.10 15.80
C GLN A 447 4.73 32.72 15.73
N LYS A 448 4.41 31.81 16.65
CA LYS A 448 4.89 30.41 16.55
C LYS A 448 4.16 29.71 15.39
N VAL A 449 4.75 29.74 14.19
CA VAL A 449 4.34 28.85 13.09
C VAL A 449 4.79 27.44 13.46
N PRO A 450 3.89 26.44 13.51
CA PRO A 450 4.29 25.08 13.89
C PRO A 450 5.34 24.53 12.92
N ARG A 451 6.32 23.77 13.45
CA ARG A 451 7.37 23.10 12.64
C ARG A 451 6.79 22.24 11.50
N ASN A 452 5.58 21.72 11.70
CA ASN A 452 4.85 21.00 10.69
C ASN A 452 3.88 21.94 9.93
N PRO A 453 4.09 22.19 8.63
CA PRO A 453 3.28 23.11 7.84
C PRO A 453 1.84 22.64 7.66
N ILE A 454 1.58 21.31 7.61
CA ILE A 454 0.21 20.79 7.57
C ILE A 454 -0.52 21.12 8.87
N MET A 455 0.15 20.98 10.02
CA MET A 455 -0.44 21.38 11.30
C MET A 455 -0.73 22.90 11.34
N GLY A 456 0.12 23.70 10.68
CA GLY A 456 -0.11 25.14 10.49
C GLY A 456 -1.37 25.45 9.67
N LEU A 457 -1.61 24.68 8.60
CA LEU A 457 -2.84 24.78 7.81
C LEU A 457 -4.07 24.36 8.63
N LEU A 458 -3.97 23.31 9.44
CA LEU A 458 -5.05 22.87 10.32
C LEU A 458 -5.40 23.92 11.38
N TYR A 459 -4.40 24.56 11.99
CA TYR A 459 -4.63 25.66 12.93
C TYR A 459 -5.29 26.87 12.25
N ARG A 460 -4.96 27.12 10.98
CA ARG A 460 -5.49 28.21 10.15
C ARG A 460 -6.59 27.73 9.18
N TRP A 461 -7.39 26.74 9.57
CA TRP A 461 -8.39 26.10 8.71
C TRP A 461 -9.32 27.11 8.01
N LYS A 462 -9.84 28.09 8.75
CA LYS A 462 -10.79 29.09 8.25
C LYS A 462 -10.20 30.04 7.20
N THR A 463 -8.88 30.14 7.10
CA THR A 463 -8.20 31.00 6.11
C THR A 463 -7.63 30.20 4.94
N CYS A 464 -7.66 28.86 4.98
CA CYS A 464 -7.20 28.02 3.87
C CYS A 464 -8.14 28.13 2.67
N SER A 465 -7.61 27.89 1.47
CA SER A 465 -8.42 27.75 0.24
C SER A 465 -9.45 26.61 0.36
N PRO A 466 -10.55 26.65 -0.40
CA PRO A 466 -11.56 25.57 -0.37
C PRO A 466 -10.95 24.22 -0.79
N VAL A 467 -10.06 24.20 -1.78
CA VAL A 467 -9.37 22.97 -2.25
C VAL A 467 -8.58 22.33 -1.12
N THR A 468 -7.78 23.11 -0.38
CA THR A 468 -7.01 22.61 0.77
C THR A 468 -7.91 22.06 1.86
N ARG A 469 -9.04 22.73 2.15
CA ARG A 469 -10.01 22.23 3.14
C ARG A 469 -10.63 20.91 2.71
N TYR A 470 -11.00 20.74 1.43
CA TYR A 470 -11.55 19.48 0.96
C TYR A 470 -10.52 18.34 1.03
N ILE A 471 -9.28 18.59 0.64
CA ILE A 471 -8.20 17.58 0.69
C ILE A 471 -7.91 17.18 2.14
N LEU A 472 -7.58 18.15 3.00
CA LEU A 472 -7.23 17.85 4.40
C LEU A 472 -8.44 17.30 5.17
N GLY A 473 -9.65 17.77 4.84
CA GLY A 473 -10.90 17.26 5.38
C GLY A 473 -11.10 15.80 5.03
N TYR A 474 -10.93 15.43 3.75
CA TYR A 474 -10.95 14.05 3.30
C TYR A 474 -9.92 13.17 4.03
N PHE A 475 -8.66 13.60 4.09
CA PHE A 475 -7.59 12.84 4.74
C PHE A 475 -7.88 12.60 6.22
N LEU A 476 -8.23 13.65 6.98
CA LEU A 476 -8.49 13.54 8.41
C LEU A 476 -9.79 12.78 8.73
N THR A 477 -10.85 13.02 7.98
CA THR A 477 -12.14 12.33 8.21
C THR A 477 -12.02 10.84 7.93
N TYR A 478 -11.39 10.43 6.83
CA TYR A 478 -11.17 9.01 6.53
C TYR A 478 -10.18 8.37 7.50
N TRP A 479 -9.14 9.10 7.90
CA TRP A 479 -8.20 8.63 8.92
C TRP A 479 -8.92 8.33 10.24
N LEU A 480 -9.81 9.21 10.71
CA LEU A 480 -10.52 9.05 11.98
C LEU A 480 -11.70 8.05 11.87
N LEU A 481 -12.59 8.23 10.89
CA LEU A 481 -13.75 7.36 10.70
C LEU A 481 -13.32 5.94 10.35
N GLY A 482 -12.27 5.78 9.56
CA GLY A 482 -11.74 4.46 9.24
C GLY A 482 -11.26 3.71 10.46
N LEU A 483 -10.59 4.38 11.41
CA LEU A 483 -10.22 3.78 12.68
C LEU A 483 -11.45 3.45 13.53
N LEU A 484 -12.39 4.37 13.63
CA LEU A 484 -13.60 4.20 14.44
C LEU A 484 -14.45 3.01 13.96
N LEU A 485 -14.65 2.88 12.65
CA LEU A 485 -15.53 1.87 12.07
C LEU A 485 -14.82 0.51 11.96
N HIS A 486 -13.62 0.47 11.40
CA HIS A 486 -12.92 -0.78 11.11
C HIS A 486 -12.60 -1.60 12.37
N CYS A 487 -12.18 -0.93 13.46
CA CYS A 487 -11.76 -1.60 14.70
C CYS A 487 -12.90 -2.33 15.42
N ASN A 488 -14.16 -2.09 15.03
CA ASN A 488 -15.37 -2.61 15.68
C ASN A 488 -16.27 -3.37 14.70
N PHE A 489 -15.68 -3.96 13.64
CA PHE A 489 -16.41 -4.69 12.57
C PHE A 489 -17.52 -3.88 11.86
N LEU A 490 -17.51 -2.54 11.94
CA LEU A 490 -18.42 -1.72 11.15
C LEU A 490 -17.89 -1.59 9.71
N PRO A 491 -18.76 -1.65 8.69
CA PRO A 491 -18.34 -1.60 7.29
C PRO A 491 -17.50 -0.36 7.00
N TRP A 492 -16.29 -0.59 6.46
CA TRP A 492 -15.36 0.45 6.05
C TRP A 492 -14.52 -0.05 4.85
N THR A 493 -14.18 0.89 3.96
CA THR A 493 -13.48 0.73 2.66
C THR A 493 -12.77 -0.60 2.40
#